data_AF-A0A934S901-F1
#
_entry.id   AF-A0A934S901-F1
#
_cell.length_a   1.000
_cell.length_b   1.000
_cell.length_c   1.000
_cell.angle_alpha   90.00
_cell.angle_beta   90.00
_cell.angle_gamma   90.00
#
_symmetry.space_group_name_H-M   'P 1'
#
loop_
_entity.id
_entity.type
_entity.pdbx_description
1 polymer ?
#
loop_
_entity_poly.entity_id
_entity_poly.type
_entity_poly.pdbx_seq_one_letter_code
_entity_poly.pdbx_strand_id
1 'polypeptide(L)'
;MPPRFRRYLPLYLAGVIATVILIWIIFRPSTSPLPPKPPQLPPIQELPPPELSILAKPPDWSQLNQFRDCISRNDFETLLSEVFTTSDSWKKFIQLEENSVEIAVDDFQPHGKITIPFADPAAVEKPTRFWRAATDLAPYPDGKPLDGLKIAIDPGHIGGDWAKMEERWFVLGTGTPVMEGNMTLTVAKLAKPLLEQLGAKVTLVRDKTEPVTSLRPEALMELARKSSPDAGPEEIRKIAERLFYRTAEIRARADLVNDTIKPDLVLCLHFNADAWGNPNQPTLTDHSHFHVLVNGAYNSDEVALADQRYAMLHKIFQGIHREETLVGTTVASVFAERTGLPAYHYSADSPNVRQVGQNPYLWARNLLANRLYDCPVIFLEPYVMNSIHDYARIQAGDYEGMREVDGKQQASIFHEYATALVEGLSKHYAATRTPQ
;
A
#
# COMPACT_ATOMS: atom_id res chain seq x y z
N MET A 1 70.80 15.99 12.58
CA MET A 1 70.55 15.32 11.28
C MET A 1 71.83 15.28 10.48
N PRO A 2 72.22 14.13 9.90
CA PRO A 2 73.43 14.05 9.07
C PRO A 2 73.32 14.97 7.84
N PRO A 3 74.41 15.57 7.35
CA PRO A 3 74.41 16.61 6.31
C PRO A 3 73.87 16.14 4.95
N ARG A 4 73.76 14.81 4.73
CA ARG A 4 73.11 14.22 3.55
C ARG A 4 71.59 14.38 3.54
N PHE A 5 70.93 14.54 4.69
CA PHE A 5 69.46 14.66 4.77
C PHE A 5 68.93 16.04 4.38
N ARG A 6 69.71 17.11 4.59
CA ARG A 6 69.30 18.48 4.22
C ARG A 6 69.20 18.71 2.71
N ARG A 7 69.99 17.97 1.91
CA ARG A 7 70.02 18.13 0.45
C ARG A 7 68.81 17.54 -0.27
N TYR A 8 68.15 16.55 0.34
CA TYR A 8 66.98 15.87 -0.23
C TYR A 8 65.67 16.22 0.49
N LEU A 9 65.73 17.05 1.55
CA LEU A 9 64.55 17.54 2.26
C LEU A 9 63.52 18.22 1.33
N PRO A 10 63.90 19.03 0.31
CA PRO A 10 62.93 19.62 -0.61
C PRO A 10 62.23 18.58 -1.48
N LEU A 11 62.97 17.55 -1.92
CA LEU A 11 62.46 16.43 -2.72
C LEU A 11 61.53 15.52 -1.91
N TYR A 12 61.86 15.28 -0.64
CA TYR A 12 60.98 14.55 0.28
C TYR A 12 59.70 15.34 0.58
N LEU A 13 59.79 16.66 0.78
CA LEU A 13 58.62 17.50 0.99
C LEU A 13 57.72 17.50 -0.25
N ALA A 14 58.32 17.63 -1.44
CA ALA A 14 57.59 17.56 -2.71
C ALA A 14 56.91 16.20 -2.91
N GLY A 15 57.59 15.09 -2.56
CA GLY A 15 57.02 13.74 -2.62
C GLY A 15 55.86 13.53 -1.64
N VAL A 16 55.95 14.06 -0.42
CA VAL A 16 54.86 13.99 0.57
C VAL A 16 53.67 14.83 0.12
N ILE A 17 53.91 16.05 -0.39
CA ILE A 17 52.84 16.92 -0.90
C ILE A 17 52.14 16.27 -2.11
N ALA A 18 52.91 15.70 -3.04
CA ALA A 18 52.35 14.99 -4.20
C ALA A 18 51.49 13.79 -3.77
N THR A 19 51.95 13.03 -2.77
CA THR A 19 51.20 11.88 -2.22
C THR A 19 49.92 12.32 -1.51
N VAL A 20 49.96 13.42 -0.73
CA VAL A 20 48.77 13.97 -0.06
C VAL A 20 47.76 14.51 -1.07
N ILE A 21 48.21 15.18 -2.14
CA ILE A 21 47.35 15.63 -3.23
C ILE A 21 46.74 14.44 -3.97
N LEU A 22 47.51 13.39 -4.23
CA LEU A 22 47.02 12.18 -4.90
C LEU A 22 45.98 11.45 -4.03
N ILE A 23 46.22 11.32 -2.73
CA ILE A 23 45.26 10.77 -1.76
C ILE A 23 44.01 11.65 -1.72
N TRP A 24 44.14 12.98 -1.72
CA TRP A 24 43.00 13.89 -1.76
C TRP A 24 42.20 13.82 -3.07
N ILE A 25 42.83 13.52 -4.20
CA ILE A 25 42.15 13.30 -5.49
C ILE A 25 41.44 11.94 -5.51
N ILE A 26 42.08 10.88 -5.01
CA ILE A 26 41.54 9.51 -4.99
C ILE A 26 40.39 9.38 -3.98
N PHE A 27 40.53 10.01 -2.81
CA PHE A 27 39.53 10.00 -1.74
C PHE A 27 38.71 11.30 -1.69
N ARG A 28 38.71 12.09 -2.77
CA ARG A 28 37.80 13.22 -2.87
C ARG A 28 36.39 12.66 -2.79
N PRO A 29 35.56 13.05 -1.79
CA PRO A 29 34.16 12.69 -1.82
C PRO A 29 33.62 13.17 -3.16
N SER A 30 33.05 12.25 -3.93
CA SER A 30 32.47 12.58 -5.22
C SER A 30 31.41 13.65 -4.96
N THR A 31 31.73 14.90 -5.25
CA THR A 31 30.72 15.94 -5.49
C THR A 31 30.15 15.68 -6.87
N SER A 32 29.62 14.47 -7.07
CA SER A 32 28.58 14.29 -8.07
C SER A 32 27.51 15.30 -7.64
N PRO A 33 27.15 16.30 -8.48
CA PRO A 33 25.98 17.09 -8.19
C PRO A 33 24.86 16.09 -7.91
N LEU A 34 24.13 16.28 -6.80
CA LEU A 34 22.90 15.55 -6.55
C LEU A 34 22.13 15.54 -7.88
N PRO A 35 21.61 14.39 -8.33
CA PRO A 35 20.78 14.37 -9.52
C PRO A 35 19.76 15.50 -9.39
N PRO A 36 19.55 16.31 -10.44
CA PRO A 36 18.67 17.47 -10.36
C PRO A 36 17.35 17.02 -9.76
N LYS A 37 16.91 17.69 -8.69
CA LYS A 37 15.63 17.41 -8.03
C LYS A 37 14.59 17.35 -9.16
N PRO A 38 13.78 16.27 -9.25
CA PRO A 38 12.75 16.17 -10.27
C PRO A 38 11.96 17.48 -10.31
N PRO A 39 11.59 17.99 -11.49
CA PRO A 39 10.87 19.25 -11.60
C PRO A 39 9.64 19.18 -10.70
N GLN A 40 9.61 20.05 -9.68
CA GLN A 40 8.49 20.11 -8.75
C GLN A 40 7.27 20.61 -9.53
N LEU A 41 6.16 19.90 -9.40
CA LEU A 41 4.87 20.39 -9.90
C LEU A 41 4.56 21.76 -9.27
N PRO A 42 3.83 22.62 -9.98
CA PRO A 42 3.42 23.91 -9.44
C PRO A 42 2.66 23.71 -8.10
N PRO A 43 2.73 24.68 -7.18
CA PRO A 43 2.03 24.58 -5.90
C PRO A 43 0.53 24.36 -6.10
N ILE A 44 -0.05 23.41 -5.37
CA ILE A 44 -1.51 23.21 -5.33
C ILE A 44 -2.02 24.15 -4.24
N GLN A 45 -2.84 25.13 -4.65
CA GLN A 45 -3.22 26.23 -3.77
C GLN A 45 -4.69 26.25 -3.41
N GLU A 46 -5.56 25.55 -4.14
CA GLU A 46 -7.00 25.60 -3.92
C GLU A 46 -7.49 24.34 -3.21
N LEU A 47 -8.33 24.54 -2.20
CA LEU A 47 -9.09 23.45 -1.61
C LEU A 47 -10.06 22.91 -2.66
N PRO A 48 -10.25 21.59 -2.73
CA PRO A 48 -11.34 21.08 -3.52
C PRO A 48 -12.68 21.51 -2.89
N PRO A 49 -13.77 21.39 -3.65
CA PRO A 49 -15.10 21.51 -3.08
C PRO A 49 -15.31 20.57 -1.85
N PRO A 50 -16.13 20.96 -0.85
CA PRO A 50 -16.21 20.27 0.45
C PRO A 50 -16.66 18.80 0.41
N GLU A 51 -17.29 18.39 -0.68
CA GLU A 51 -17.79 17.05 -0.99
C GLU A 51 -16.69 16.16 -1.57
N LEU A 52 -15.49 16.68 -1.79
CA LEU A 52 -14.36 15.93 -2.30
C LEU A 52 -13.25 15.86 -1.24
N SER A 53 -12.62 14.69 -1.14
CA SER A 53 -11.42 14.53 -0.33
C SER A 53 -10.31 15.49 -0.81
N ILE A 54 -9.47 15.97 0.11
CA ILE A 54 -8.32 16.81 -0.25
C ILE A 54 -7.45 16.08 -1.31
N LEU A 55 -7.05 16.80 -2.37
CA LEU A 55 -6.34 16.30 -3.56
C LEU A 55 -7.12 15.27 -4.43
N ALA A 56 -8.42 15.07 -4.21
CA ALA A 56 -9.24 14.26 -5.12
C ALA A 56 -9.51 14.97 -6.45
N LYS A 57 -9.66 14.18 -7.51
CA LYS A 57 -10.21 14.62 -8.79
C LYS A 57 -11.73 14.45 -8.73
N PRO A 58 -12.55 15.36 -9.27
CA PRO A 58 -13.98 15.13 -9.42
C PRO A 58 -14.25 13.83 -10.19
N PRO A 59 -15.16 12.97 -9.71
CA PRO A 59 -15.47 11.72 -10.39
C PRO A 59 -16.22 11.95 -11.72
N ASP A 60 -15.94 11.12 -12.73
CA ASP A 60 -16.75 11.02 -13.93
C ASP A 60 -17.83 9.95 -13.73
N TRP A 61 -18.96 10.38 -13.16
CA TRP A 61 -20.11 9.50 -12.88
C TRP A 61 -20.66 8.79 -14.11
N SER A 62 -20.45 9.33 -15.32
CA SER A 62 -20.93 8.71 -16.56
C SER A 62 -20.25 7.37 -16.85
N GLN A 63 -19.05 7.14 -16.30
CA GLN A 63 -18.31 5.87 -16.42
C GLN A 63 -19.03 4.70 -15.77
N LEU A 64 -19.92 4.93 -14.79
CA LEU A 64 -20.68 3.84 -14.17
C LEU A 64 -21.68 3.19 -15.14
N ASN A 65 -22.06 3.88 -16.23
CA ASN A 65 -22.92 3.34 -17.28
C ASN A 65 -22.32 2.15 -18.04
N GLN A 66 -21.03 1.84 -17.86
CA GLN A 66 -20.43 0.64 -18.44
C GLN A 66 -20.79 -0.64 -17.64
N PHE A 67 -21.37 -0.51 -16.45
CA PHE A 67 -21.70 -1.63 -15.55
C PHE A 67 -23.20 -1.93 -15.48
N ARG A 68 -23.96 -1.49 -16.47
CA ARG A 68 -25.36 -1.86 -16.59
C ARG A 68 -25.46 -3.38 -16.65
N ASP A 69 -26.49 -3.93 -16.01
CA ASP A 69 -26.81 -5.36 -16.10
C ASP A 69 -25.67 -6.28 -15.61
N CYS A 70 -24.72 -5.77 -14.82
CA CYS A 70 -23.56 -6.52 -14.30
C CYS A 70 -23.74 -7.09 -12.88
N ILE A 71 -24.76 -6.62 -12.15
CA ILE A 71 -25.03 -7.06 -10.76
C ILE A 71 -26.52 -7.08 -10.48
N SER A 72 -26.99 -8.09 -9.75
CA SER A 72 -28.38 -8.17 -9.30
C SER A 72 -28.66 -7.14 -8.20
N ARG A 73 -29.92 -6.74 -8.05
CA ARG A 73 -30.35 -5.85 -6.96
C ARG A 73 -29.94 -6.40 -5.58
N ASN A 74 -30.17 -7.69 -5.36
CA ASN A 74 -29.90 -8.34 -4.07
C ASN A 74 -28.40 -8.34 -3.75
N ASP A 75 -27.56 -8.73 -4.70
CA ASP A 75 -26.11 -8.77 -4.48
C ASP A 75 -25.54 -7.37 -4.25
N PHE A 76 -26.06 -6.38 -4.96
CA PHE A 76 -25.69 -4.97 -4.75
C PHE A 76 -26.04 -4.51 -3.34
N GLU A 77 -27.27 -4.77 -2.87
CA GLU A 77 -27.72 -4.40 -1.53
C GLU A 77 -26.92 -5.10 -0.43
N THR A 78 -26.66 -6.41 -0.58
CA THR A 78 -25.84 -7.19 0.36
C THR A 78 -24.41 -6.63 0.43
N LEU A 79 -23.74 -6.42 -0.71
CA LEU A 79 -22.39 -5.85 -0.71
C LEU A 79 -22.38 -4.45 -0.08
N LEU A 80 -23.34 -3.60 -0.45
CA LEU A 80 -23.40 -2.24 0.05
C LEU A 80 -23.58 -2.20 1.58
N SER A 81 -24.52 -2.98 2.11
CA SER A 81 -24.92 -2.92 3.53
C SER A 81 -24.06 -3.77 4.47
N GLU A 82 -23.52 -4.90 4.00
CA GLU A 82 -22.78 -5.85 4.85
C GLU A 82 -21.26 -5.69 4.73
N VAL A 83 -20.77 -5.23 3.58
CA VAL A 83 -19.33 -5.16 3.29
C VAL A 83 -18.85 -3.72 3.17
N PHE A 84 -19.45 -2.93 2.29
CA PHE A 84 -18.89 -1.65 1.86
C PHE A 84 -19.26 -0.48 2.76
N THR A 85 -20.32 -0.55 3.55
CA THR A 85 -20.69 0.55 4.46
C THR A 85 -20.84 0.07 5.90
N THR A 86 -20.62 0.97 6.87
CA THR A 86 -20.82 0.68 8.30
C THR A 86 -22.13 1.21 8.86
N SER A 87 -22.91 1.94 8.06
CA SER A 87 -24.19 2.52 8.46
C SER A 87 -25.13 2.69 7.27
N ASP A 88 -26.41 2.93 7.54
CA ASP A 88 -27.44 3.23 6.53
C ASP A 88 -27.33 4.62 5.90
N SER A 89 -26.25 5.37 6.18
CA SER A 89 -26.03 6.72 5.63
C SER A 89 -26.00 6.77 4.10
N TRP A 90 -25.65 5.67 3.45
CA TRP A 90 -25.68 5.52 1.99
C TRP A 90 -27.06 5.75 1.38
N LYS A 91 -28.15 5.50 2.13
CA LYS A 91 -29.54 5.69 1.66
C LYS A 91 -29.87 7.15 1.32
N LYS A 92 -29.05 8.10 1.80
CA LYS A 92 -29.15 9.52 1.41
C LYS A 92 -28.76 9.77 -0.04
N PHE A 93 -27.89 8.92 -0.60
CA PHE A 93 -27.26 9.13 -1.90
C PHE A 93 -27.59 8.03 -2.91
N ILE A 94 -28.02 6.86 -2.43
CA ILE A 94 -28.25 5.67 -3.25
C ILE A 94 -29.66 5.16 -2.97
N GLN A 95 -30.49 5.13 -4.00
CA GLN A 95 -31.87 4.67 -3.94
C GLN A 95 -32.02 3.40 -4.79
N LEU A 96 -32.45 2.31 -4.15
CA LEU A 96 -32.64 1.01 -4.80
C LEU A 96 -34.06 0.90 -5.33
N GLU A 97 -34.21 0.91 -6.65
CA GLU A 97 -35.46 0.58 -7.33
C GLU A 97 -35.56 -0.93 -7.59
N GLU A 98 -36.67 -1.37 -8.19
CA GLU A 98 -36.88 -2.78 -8.55
C GLU A 98 -35.81 -3.28 -9.55
N ASN A 99 -35.59 -2.52 -10.63
CA ASN A 99 -34.73 -2.92 -11.75
C ASN A 99 -33.51 -2.02 -11.94
N SER A 100 -33.24 -1.09 -11.03
CA SER A 100 -32.11 -0.16 -11.14
C SER A 100 -31.70 0.43 -9.81
N VAL A 101 -30.51 1.03 -9.77
CA VAL A 101 -30.07 1.91 -8.69
C VAL A 101 -29.96 3.34 -9.18
N GLU A 102 -30.57 4.27 -8.45
CA GLU A 102 -30.38 5.71 -8.64
C GLU A 102 -29.30 6.23 -7.68
N ILE A 103 -28.33 6.96 -8.22
CA ILE A 103 -27.19 7.49 -7.46
C ILE A 103 -27.16 9.00 -7.60
N ALA A 104 -27.11 9.71 -6.47
CA ALA A 104 -26.89 11.15 -6.41
C ALA A 104 -25.43 11.47 -6.78
N VAL A 105 -25.26 12.19 -7.89
CA VAL A 105 -23.94 12.52 -8.45
C VAL A 105 -23.39 13.85 -7.97
N ASP A 106 -24.23 14.73 -7.43
CA ASP A 106 -23.83 16.09 -7.13
C ASP A 106 -24.58 16.68 -5.94
N ASP A 107 -23.85 17.34 -5.04
CA ASP A 107 -24.43 18.35 -4.16
C ASP A 107 -24.40 19.75 -4.84
N PHE A 108 -23.65 19.93 -5.94
CA PHE A 108 -23.55 21.18 -6.73
C PHE A 108 -24.65 21.36 -7.77
N GLN A 109 -25.39 20.31 -8.08
CA GLN A 109 -26.65 20.36 -8.82
C GLN A 109 -27.70 19.58 -8.02
N PRO A 110 -28.56 20.27 -7.27
CA PRO A 110 -29.75 19.63 -6.73
C PRO A 110 -30.46 18.96 -7.92
N HIS A 111 -30.70 17.66 -7.85
CA HIS A 111 -31.32 16.79 -8.88
C HIS A 111 -30.40 16.07 -9.88
N GLY A 112 -29.06 16.19 -9.79
CA GLY A 112 -28.16 15.32 -10.55
C GLY A 112 -28.25 13.87 -10.06
N LYS A 113 -28.94 13.00 -10.81
CA LYS A 113 -28.97 11.55 -10.58
C LYS A 113 -28.50 10.79 -11.82
N ILE A 114 -27.81 9.68 -11.62
CA ILE A 114 -27.63 8.64 -12.64
C ILE A 114 -28.41 7.40 -12.25
N THR A 115 -28.87 6.65 -13.25
CA THR A 115 -29.61 5.41 -13.06
C THR A 115 -28.86 4.27 -13.73
N ILE A 116 -28.46 3.26 -12.97
CA ILE A 116 -27.78 2.07 -13.48
C ILE A 116 -28.73 0.87 -13.34
N PRO A 117 -29.14 0.22 -14.45
CA PRO A 117 -29.97 -0.99 -14.41
C PRO A 117 -29.27 -2.15 -13.71
N PHE A 118 -30.05 -2.90 -12.92
CA PHE A 118 -29.63 -4.17 -12.34
C PHE A 118 -29.79 -5.29 -13.36
N ALA A 119 -28.94 -6.31 -13.22
CA ALA A 119 -29.04 -7.54 -13.98
C ALA A 119 -30.29 -8.34 -13.60
N ASP A 120 -30.92 -8.96 -14.59
CA ASP A 120 -31.73 -10.15 -14.34
C ASP A 120 -30.79 -11.27 -13.81
N PRO A 121 -31.11 -11.94 -12.68
CA PRO A 121 -30.32 -13.06 -12.18
C PRO A 121 -30.01 -14.16 -13.22
N ALA A 122 -30.85 -14.31 -14.26
CA ALA A 122 -30.63 -15.26 -15.35
C ALA A 122 -29.68 -14.75 -16.44
N ALA A 123 -29.34 -13.46 -16.47
CA ALA A 123 -28.62 -12.80 -17.55
C ALA A 123 -27.62 -11.74 -17.04
N VAL A 124 -26.78 -12.10 -16.06
CA VAL A 124 -25.73 -11.22 -15.53
C VAL A 124 -24.60 -11.04 -16.56
N GLU A 125 -24.36 -9.81 -16.99
CA GLU A 125 -23.24 -9.47 -17.87
C GLU A 125 -21.91 -9.42 -17.10
N LYS A 126 -20.79 -9.68 -17.78
CA LYS A 126 -19.46 -9.51 -17.18
C LYS A 126 -19.08 -8.02 -17.18
N PRO A 127 -18.66 -7.44 -16.04
CA PRO A 127 -18.26 -6.04 -15.99
C PRO A 127 -17.03 -5.78 -16.86
N THR A 128 -17.03 -4.63 -17.55
CA THR A 128 -15.86 -4.16 -18.31
C THR A 128 -14.77 -3.73 -17.33
N ARG A 129 -13.60 -4.37 -17.39
CA ARG A 129 -12.47 -4.14 -16.47
C ARG A 129 -11.15 -4.59 -17.11
N PHE A 130 -10.03 -4.00 -16.70
CA PHE A 130 -8.71 -4.36 -17.24
C PHE A 130 -8.08 -5.59 -16.55
N TRP A 131 -8.55 -5.93 -15.35
CA TRP A 131 -8.05 -7.03 -14.54
C TRP A 131 -8.86 -8.30 -14.79
N ARG A 132 -8.26 -9.46 -14.53
CA ARG A 132 -8.91 -10.77 -14.73
C ARG A 132 -9.03 -11.49 -13.39
N ALA A 133 -10.17 -12.13 -13.14
CA ALA A 133 -10.31 -13.04 -12.00
C ALA A 133 -9.47 -14.31 -12.24
N ALA A 134 -9.14 -15.05 -11.18
CA ALA A 134 -8.43 -16.33 -11.31
C ALA A 134 -9.11 -17.30 -12.29
N THR A 135 -10.45 -17.29 -12.34
CA THR A 135 -11.26 -18.13 -13.26
C THR A 135 -11.27 -17.65 -14.71
N ASP A 136 -10.87 -16.41 -14.98
CA ASP A 136 -10.75 -15.85 -16.33
C ASP A 136 -9.35 -16.12 -16.94
N LEU A 137 -8.40 -16.68 -16.17
CA LEU A 137 -7.06 -17.02 -16.65
C LEU A 137 -7.04 -18.38 -17.34
N ALA A 138 -6.17 -18.54 -18.34
CA ALA A 138 -5.99 -19.80 -19.06
C ALA A 138 -5.48 -20.93 -18.13
N PRO A 139 -5.58 -22.22 -18.52
CA PRO A 139 -4.89 -23.31 -17.83
C PRO A 139 -3.37 -23.06 -17.71
N TYR A 140 -2.76 -23.52 -16.62
CA TYR A 140 -1.34 -23.29 -16.34
C TYR A 140 -0.47 -24.54 -16.62
N PRO A 141 0.79 -24.38 -17.06
CA PRO A 141 1.70 -25.50 -17.25
C PRO A 141 2.25 -26.02 -15.91
N ASP A 142 2.74 -27.27 -15.91
CA ASP A 142 3.30 -27.92 -14.72
C ASP A 142 4.32 -27.04 -13.98
N GLY A 143 4.14 -26.91 -12.66
CA GLY A 143 5.01 -26.13 -11.79
C GLY A 143 4.91 -24.61 -11.95
N LYS A 144 3.98 -24.09 -12.76
CA LYS A 144 3.78 -22.66 -12.99
C LYS A 144 2.34 -22.20 -12.68
N PRO A 145 1.84 -22.40 -11.44
CA PRO A 145 0.44 -22.09 -11.10
C PRO A 145 0.05 -20.61 -11.27
N LEU A 146 1.04 -19.71 -11.34
CA LEU A 146 0.82 -18.27 -11.54
C LEU A 146 1.02 -17.84 -13.00
N ASP A 147 1.18 -18.78 -13.94
CA ASP A 147 1.38 -18.45 -15.34
C ASP A 147 0.26 -17.55 -15.88
N GLY A 148 0.66 -16.49 -16.59
CA GLY A 148 -0.25 -15.52 -17.20
C GLY A 148 -0.84 -14.47 -16.25
N LEU A 149 -0.66 -14.60 -14.93
CA LEU A 149 -1.11 -13.63 -13.93
C LEU A 149 -0.20 -12.40 -13.90
N LYS A 150 -0.78 -11.20 -13.88
CA LYS A 150 -0.06 -9.94 -13.69
C LYS A 150 -0.22 -9.47 -12.24
N ILE A 151 0.90 -9.33 -11.53
CA ILE A 151 0.92 -8.87 -10.14
C ILE A 151 1.64 -7.53 -10.07
N ALA A 152 1.04 -6.57 -9.38
CA ALA A 152 1.78 -5.42 -8.87
C ALA A 152 2.08 -5.63 -7.38
N ILE A 153 3.31 -5.38 -6.95
CA ILE A 153 3.66 -5.34 -5.54
C ILE A 153 3.84 -3.89 -5.15
N ASP A 154 3.02 -3.43 -4.22
CA ASP A 154 3.11 -2.11 -3.61
C ASP A 154 3.73 -2.23 -2.22
N PRO A 155 5.06 -2.05 -2.09
CA PRO A 155 5.66 -1.96 -0.77
C PRO A 155 5.21 -0.66 -0.09
N GLY A 156 4.44 -0.80 0.98
CA GLY A 156 3.89 0.29 1.78
C GLY A 156 4.96 1.27 2.25
N HIS A 157 4.56 2.53 2.49
CA HIS A 157 5.47 3.63 2.85
C HIS A 157 6.54 3.94 1.78
N ILE A 158 7.39 4.93 2.01
CA ILE A 158 8.51 5.31 1.12
C ILE A 158 9.82 4.76 1.71
N GLY A 159 10.07 5.02 3.01
CA GLY A 159 11.30 4.63 3.68
C GLY A 159 12.49 5.57 3.42
N GLY A 160 13.70 5.10 3.75
CA GLY A 160 14.93 5.87 3.62
C GLY A 160 14.87 7.18 4.39
N ASP A 161 15.25 8.27 3.73
CA ASP A 161 15.24 9.62 4.32
C ASP A 161 13.84 10.12 4.68
N TRP A 162 12.79 9.48 4.15
CA TRP A 162 11.39 9.85 4.40
C TRP A 162 10.80 9.16 5.64
N ALA A 163 11.42 8.08 6.13
CA ALA A 163 10.83 7.22 7.15
C ALA A 163 10.43 7.97 8.44
N LYS A 164 11.22 8.97 8.86
CA LYS A 164 10.90 9.80 10.04
C LYS A 164 9.67 10.68 9.81
N MET A 165 9.50 11.24 8.62
CA MET A 165 8.34 12.07 8.25
C MET A 165 7.06 11.23 8.19
N GLU A 166 7.18 9.98 7.75
CA GLU A 166 6.06 9.04 7.68
C GLU A 166 5.59 8.55 9.05
N GLU A 167 6.31 8.87 10.14
CA GLU A 167 6.04 8.42 11.50
C GLU A 167 5.98 6.88 11.64
N ARG A 168 6.62 6.15 10.72
CA ARG A 168 6.77 4.69 10.71
C ARG A 168 8.24 4.30 10.88
N TRP A 169 8.81 4.88 11.92
CA TRP A 169 10.24 4.87 12.22
C TRP A 169 10.47 4.89 13.73
N PHE A 170 11.38 4.06 14.22
CA PHE A 170 11.91 4.16 15.58
C PHE A 170 13.30 3.53 15.70
N VAL A 171 14.00 3.81 16.80
CA VAL A 171 15.29 3.20 17.14
C VAL A 171 15.35 2.92 18.64
N LEU A 172 15.86 1.75 19.03
CA LEU A 172 16.14 1.41 20.42
C LEU A 172 17.64 1.34 20.66
N GLY A 173 18.12 2.15 21.61
CA GLY A 173 19.53 2.19 21.98
C GLY A 173 20.44 2.45 20.77
N THR A 174 21.40 1.54 20.55
CA THR A 174 22.34 1.58 19.42
C THR A 174 21.92 0.65 18.27
N GLY A 175 20.67 0.21 18.25
CA GLY A 175 20.14 -0.66 17.19
C GLY A 175 20.06 0.05 15.83
N THR A 176 19.82 -0.74 14.79
CA THR A 176 19.54 -0.20 13.46
C THR A 176 18.13 0.39 13.46
N PRO A 177 17.89 1.56 12.86
CA PRO A 177 16.55 2.12 12.78
C PRO A 177 15.57 1.16 12.10
N VAL A 178 14.41 0.95 12.73
CA VAL A 178 13.29 0.22 12.12
C VAL A 178 12.55 1.19 11.23
N MET A 179 12.41 0.85 9.95
CA MET A 179 11.85 1.73 8.92
C MET A 179 10.92 0.90 8.04
N GLU A 180 9.61 1.05 8.22
CA GLU A 180 8.64 0.17 7.55
C GLU A 180 8.80 0.18 6.03
N GLY A 181 8.97 1.36 5.42
CA GLY A 181 9.16 1.48 3.97
C GLY A 181 10.40 0.77 3.42
N ASN A 182 11.44 0.56 4.24
CA ASN A 182 12.60 -0.25 3.85
C ASN A 182 12.26 -1.74 3.97
N MET A 183 11.62 -2.13 5.07
CA MET A 183 11.26 -3.51 5.34
C MET A 183 10.31 -4.06 4.29
N THR A 184 9.26 -3.32 3.93
CA THR A 184 8.30 -3.69 2.88
C THR A 184 8.98 -3.79 1.52
N LEU A 185 9.94 -2.90 1.21
CA LEU A 185 10.73 -2.96 -0.02
C LEU A 185 11.64 -4.20 -0.08
N THR A 186 12.23 -4.60 1.05
CA THR A 186 13.00 -5.84 1.15
C THR A 186 12.11 -7.05 0.85
N VAL A 187 10.93 -7.15 1.48
CA VAL A 187 9.96 -8.23 1.21
C VAL A 187 9.55 -8.24 -0.26
N ALA A 188 9.25 -7.07 -0.85
CA ALA A 188 8.86 -6.97 -2.26
C ALA A 188 9.96 -7.50 -3.21
N LYS A 189 11.23 -7.17 -2.92
CA LYS A 189 12.38 -7.63 -3.71
C LYS A 189 12.63 -9.13 -3.58
N LEU A 190 12.31 -9.73 -2.44
CA LEU A 190 12.36 -11.17 -2.22
C LEU A 190 11.17 -11.89 -2.89
N ALA A 191 9.96 -11.35 -2.77
CA ALA A 191 8.75 -11.96 -3.30
C ALA A 191 8.69 -11.95 -4.84
N LYS A 192 9.17 -10.88 -5.48
CA LYS A 192 9.15 -10.73 -6.94
C LYS A 192 9.77 -11.93 -7.70
N PRO A 193 11.04 -12.33 -7.48
CA PRO A 193 11.62 -13.45 -8.20
C PRO A 193 10.94 -14.78 -7.89
N LEU A 194 10.43 -14.98 -6.67
CA LEU A 194 9.69 -16.18 -6.28
C LEU A 194 8.36 -16.31 -7.05
N LEU A 195 7.62 -15.21 -7.20
CA LEU A 195 6.39 -15.16 -7.99
C LEU A 195 6.67 -15.36 -9.48
N GLU A 196 7.73 -14.73 -10.01
CA GLU A 196 8.16 -14.90 -11.42
C GLU A 196 8.59 -16.34 -11.71
N GLN A 197 9.23 -17.02 -10.75
CA GLN A 197 9.57 -18.44 -10.85
C GLN A 197 8.32 -19.32 -10.98
N LEU A 198 7.17 -18.91 -10.44
CA LEU A 198 5.88 -19.61 -10.58
C LEU A 198 5.08 -19.17 -11.82
N GLY A 199 5.63 -18.30 -12.67
CA GLY A 199 5.03 -17.90 -13.96
C GLY A 199 4.34 -16.53 -13.97
N ALA A 200 4.28 -15.83 -12.83
CA ALA A 200 3.67 -14.50 -12.78
C ALA A 200 4.50 -13.46 -13.54
N LYS A 201 3.83 -12.43 -14.07
CA LYS A 201 4.46 -11.18 -14.50
C LYS A 201 4.36 -10.18 -13.37
N VAL A 202 5.50 -9.76 -12.79
CA VAL A 202 5.50 -8.97 -11.57
C VAL A 202 6.10 -7.59 -11.80
N THR A 203 5.42 -6.55 -11.35
CA THR A 203 5.92 -5.17 -11.37
C THR A 203 5.95 -4.62 -9.95
N LEU A 204 7.03 -3.94 -9.55
CA LEU A 204 7.05 -3.20 -8.29
C LEU A 204 6.49 -1.80 -8.54
N VAL A 205 5.53 -1.35 -7.72
CA VAL A 205 4.99 0.02 -7.78
C VAL A 205 6.08 1.04 -7.43
N ARG A 206 7.02 0.66 -6.56
CA ARG A 206 8.30 1.34 -6.37
C ARG A 206 9.41 0.32 -6.10
N ASP A 207 10.62 0.61 -6.55
CA ASP A 207 11.80 -0.26 -6.38
C ASP A 207 12.92 0.37 -5.52
N LYS A 208 12.69 1.60 -5.07
CA LYS A 208 13.60 2.45 -4.28
C LYS A 208 12.87 3.08 -3.09
N THR A 209 13.65 3.67 -2.19
CA THR A 209 13.16 4.49 -1.08
C THR A 209 13.00 5.95 -1.50
N GLU A 210 12.31 6.16 -2.62
CA GLU A 210 12.00 7.47 -3.20
C GLU A 210 10.48 7.52 -3.48
N PRO A 211 9.83 8.69 -3.28
CA PRO A 211 8.42 8.84 -3.58
C PRO A 211 8.14 8.71 -5.09
N VAL A 212 7.02 8.09 -5.43
CA VAL A 212 6.50 8.06 -6.81
C VAL A 212 5.95 9.43 -7.20
N THR A 213 5.34 10.16 -6.26
CA THR A 213 4.86 11.51 -6.52
C THR A 213 6.01 12.49 -6.74
N SER A 214 5.82 13.44 -7.65
CA SER A 214 6.72 14.59 -7.85
C SER A 214 6.43 15.75 -6.88
N LEU A 215 5.29 15.72 -6.17
CA LEU A 215 4.96 16.70 -5.15
C LEU A 215 5.88 16.57 -3.94
N ARG A 216 6.07 17.67 -3.21
CA ARG A 216 6.85 17.72 -1.97
C ARG A 216 6.08 18.56 -0.94
N PRO A 217 6.38 18.43 0.36
CA PRO A 217 5.67 19.18 1.40
C PRO A 217 5.62 20.69 1.14
N GLU A 218 6.68 21.28 0.58
CA GLU A 218 6.72 22.71 0.29
C GLU A 218 5.62 23.16 -0.70
N ALA A 219 5.28 22.31 -1.68
CA ALA A 219 4.25 22.59 -2.68
C ALA A 219 2.81 22.44 -2.12
N LEU A 220 2.67 21.92 -0.90
CA LEU A 220 1.39 21.66 -0.23
C LEU A 220 1.15 22.58 0.98
N MET A 221 2.08 23.48 1.29
CA MET A 221 1.98 24.37 2.45
C MET A 221 0.77 25.29 2.40
N GLU A 222 0.44 25.84 1.22
CA GLU A 222 -0.72 26.73 1.09
C GLU A 222 -2.03 25.96 1.22
N LEU A 223 -2.11 24.77 0.63
CA LEU A 223 -3.25 23.88 0.79
C LEU A 223 -3.45 23.49 2.27
N ALA A 224 -2.37 23.17 2.97
CA ALA A 224 -2.38 22.88 4.40
C ALA A 224 -2.91 24.07 5.22
N ARG A 225 -2.43 25.29 4.94
CA ARG A 225 -2.90 26.52 5.59
C ARG A 225 -4.40 26.74 5.39
N LYS A 226 -4.90 26.56 4.16
CA LYS A 226 -6.33 26.72 3.89
C LYS A 226 -7.18 25.63 4.54
N SER A 227 -6.66 24.40 4.64
CA SER A 227 -7.36 23.28 5.28
C SER A 227 -7.46 23.41 6.80
N SER A 228 -6.59 24.22 7.43
CA SER A 228 -6.62 24.50 8.86
C SER A 228 -6.21 25.96 9.14
N PRO A 229 -7.13 26.93 8.95
CA PRO A 229 -6.81 28.36 9.01
C PRO A 229 -6.27 28.83 10.36
N ASP A 230 -6.67 28.16 11.44
CA ASP A 230 -6.32 28.52 12.83
C ASP A 230 -5.03 27.83 13.33
N ALA A 231 -4.43 26.94 12.54
CA ALA A 231 -3.25 26.17 12.94
C ALA A 231 -1.96 27.00 12.91
N GLY A 232 -1.09 26.74 13.89
CA GLY A 232 0.23 27.35 13.97
C GLY A 232 1.20 26.84 12.89
N PRO A 233 2.34 27.52 12.64
CA PRO A 233 3.26 27.18 11.54
C PRO A 233 3.76 25.72 11.55
N GLU A 234 4.02 25.17 12.74
CA GLU A 234 4.49 23.80 12.90
C GLU A 234 3.39 22.76 12.60
N GLU A 235 2.15 23.05 12.95
CA GLU A 235 1.01 22.19 12.62
C GLU A 235 0.72 22.21 11.12
N ILE A 236 0.78 23.38 10.48
CA ILE A 236 0.68 23.50 9.02
C ILE A 236 1.76 22.66 8.32
N ARG A 237 3.01 22.69 8.81
CA ARG A 237 4.09 21.84 8.27
C ARG A 237 3.72 20.36 8.37
N LYS A 238 3.24 19.89 9.52
CA LYS A 238 2.81 18.49 9.71
C LYS A 238 1.63 18.11 8.81
N ILE A 239 0.67 19.01 8.59
CA ILE A 239 -0.45 18.78 7.67
C ILE A 239 0.08 18.63 6.24
N ALA A 240 0.97 19.52 5.78
CA ALA A 240 1.59 19.44 4.46
C ALA A 240 2.40 18.14 4.27
N GLU A 241 3.14 17.70 5.28
CA GLU A 241 3.86 16.43 5.29
C GLU A 241 2.89 15.23 5.16
N ARG A 242 1.81 15.20 5.94
CA ARG A 242 0.77 14.16 5.83
C ARG A 242 0.09 14.15 4.46
N LEU A 243 -0.23 15.33 3.91
CA LEU A 243 -0.78 15.44 2.56
C LEU A 243 0.19 14.87 1.52
N PHE A 244 1.50 15.08 1.70
CA PHE A 244 2.53 14.52 0.82
C PHE A 244 2.55 12.98 0.89
N TYR A 245 2.89 12.38 2.04
CA TYR A 245 3.18 10.94 2.09
C TYR A 245 1.92 10.06 2.17
N ARG A 246 0.81 10.57 2.71
CA ARG A 246 -0.42 9.79 2.92
C ARG A 246 -1.48 10.02 1.86
N THR A 247 -1.39 11.11 1.09
CA THR A 247 -2.41 11.45 0.08
C THR A 247 -1.81 11.55 -1.32
N ALA A 248 -0.89 12.48 -1.55
CA ALA A 248 -0.28 12.71 -2.87
C ALA A 248 0.52 11.50 -3.36
N GLU A 249 1.33 10.88 -2.50
CA GLU A 249 2.10 9.69 -2.83
C GLU A 249 1.21 8.51 -3.20
N ILE A 250 0.20 8.19 -2.38
CA ILE A 250 -0.71 7.07 -2.64
C ILE A 250 -1.53 7.30 -3.93
N ARG A 251 -1.97 8.54 -4.19
CA ARG A 251 -2.65 8.89 -5.45
C ARG A 251 -1.73 8.74 -6.67
N ALA A 252 -0.46 9.12 -6.56
CA ALA A 252 0.51 8.92 -7.64
C ALA A 252 0.76 7.42 -7.91
N ARG A 253 0.79 6.60 -6.86
CA ARG A 253 0.84 5.13 -7.02
C ARG A 253 -0.43 4.58 -7.68
N ALA A 254 -1.60 5.11 -7.34
CA ALA A 254 -2.86 4.72 -7.97
C ALA A 254 -2.87 5.04 -9.47
N ASP A 255 -2.45 6.25 -9.85
CA ASP A 255 -2.30 6.64 -11.26
C ASP A 255 -1.33 5.67 -11.98
N LEU A 256 -0.18 5.32 -11.36
CA LEU A 256 0.75 4.32 -11.93
C LEU A 256 0.11 2.93 -12.09
N VAL A 257 -0.59 2.44 -11.07
CA VAL A 257 -1.24 1.13 -11.05
C VAL A 257 -2.35 1.06 -12.11
N ASN A 258 -3.25 2.04 -12.13
CA ASN A 258 -4.45 2.01 -12.97
C ASN A 258 -4.16 2.35 -14.43
N ASP A 259 -3.23 3.28 -14.69
CA ASP A 259 -3.01 3.78 -16.05
C ASP A 259 -1.88 3.03 -16.78
N THR A 260 -0.85 2.59 -16.03
CA THR A 260 0.37 2.02 -16.62
C THR A 260 0.51 0.52 -16.36
N ILE A 261 0.44 0.08 -15.09
CA ILE A 261 0.73 -1.32 -14.75
C ILE A 261 -0.43 -2.25 -15.15
N LYS A 262 -1.66 -1.84 -14.83
CA LYS A 262 -2.90 -2.59 -15.08
C LYS A 262 -2.79 -4.08 -14.68
N PRO A 263 -2.49 -4.37 -13.40
CA PRO A 263 -2.31 -5.73 -12.91
C PRO A 263 -3.67 -6.45 -12.75
N ASP A 264 -3.62 -7.77 -12.62
CA ASP A 264 -4.80 -8.55 -12.22
C ASP A 264 -5.00 -8.53 -10.69
N LEU A 265 -3.91 -8.33 -9.92
CA LEU A 265 -3.90 -8.28 -8.46
C LEU A 265 -2.79 -7.33 -7.97
N VAL A 266 -3.09 -6.52 -6.96
CA VAL A 266 -2.08 -5.74 -6.21
C VAL A 266 -1.87 -6.37 -4.83
N LEU A 267 -0.60 -6.55 -4.48
CA LEU A 267 -0.14 -6.97 -3.16
C LEU A 267 0.40 -5.74 -2.41
N CYS A 268 -0.39 -5.19 -1.49
CA CYS A 268 0.06 -4.09 -0.64
C CYS A 268 0.74 -4.67 0.60
N LEU A 269 2.05 -4.49 0.69
CA LEU A 269 2.88 -5.06 1.75
C LEU A 269 3.12 -4.04 2.85
N HIS A 270 2.76 -4.39 4.08
CA HIS A 270 2.98 -3.60 5.27
C HIS A 270 3.50 -4.45 6.43
N PHE A 271 3.95 -3.79 7.48
CA PHE A 271 4.15 -4.38 8.79
C PHE A 271 3.25 -3.64 9.77
N ASN A 272 2.61 -4.37 10.67
CA ASN A 272 1.80 -3.72 11.68
C ASN A 272 2.67 -3.03 12.73
N ALA A 273 2.09 -2.14 13.51
CA ALA A 273 2.72 -1.67 14.74
C ALA A 273 1.70 -1.11 15.73
N ASP A 274 2.04 -1.23 17.01
CA ASP A 274 1.31 -0.58 18.09
C ASP A 274 1.92 0.76 18.48
N ALA A 275 1.21 1.51 19.30
CA ALA A 275 1.73 2.73 19.88
C ALA A 275 3.02 2.45 20.69
N TRP A 276 4.14 3.03 20.27
CA TRP A 276 5.43 2.94 20.97
C TRP A 276 5.74 4.18 21.82
N GLY A 277 4.77 5.06 22.06
CA GLY A 277 4.93 6.24 22.89
C GLY A 277 5.87 7.29 22.27
N ASN A 278 6.83 7.79 23.06
CA ASN A 278 7.77 8.81 22.62
C ASN A 278 8.76 8.22 21.58
N PRO A 279 8.82 8.73 20.34
CA PRO A 279 9.76 8.20 19.34
C PRO A 279 11.24 8.32 19.73
N ASN A 280 11.58 9.22 20.67
CA ASN A 280 12.94 9.35 21.22
C ASN A 280 13.23 8.35 22.35
N GLN A 281 12.20 7.70 22.90
CA GLN A 281 12.27 6.68 23.94
C GLN A 281 11.17 5.62 23.67
N PRO A 282 11.24 4.91 22.53
CA PRO A 282 10.15 4.04 22.12
C PRO A 282 10.03 2.84 23.06
N THR A 283 8.82 2.34 23.24
CA THR A 283 8.55 1.12 23.99
C THR A 283 8.15 -0.02 23.06
N LEU A 284 8.65 -1.22 23.37
CA LEU A 284 8.18 -2.43 22.71
C LEU A 284 6.90 -2.94 23.38
N THR A 285 6.07 -3.60 22.59
CA THR A 285 4.87 -4.30 23.03
C THR A 285 5.13 -5.80 23.16
N ASP A 286 4.31 -6.49 23.95
CA ASP A 286 4.43 -7.92 24.26
C ASP A 286 3.62 -8.84 23.34
N HIS A 287 2.97 -8.29 22.31
CA HIS A 287 2.18 -9.04 21.35
C HIS A 287 2.66 -8.84 19.93
N SER A 288 2.29 -9.78 19.08
CA SER A 288 2.40 -9.71 17.63
C SER A 288 1.16 -10.37 17.04
N HIS A 289 0.78 -9.98 15.83
CA HIS A 289 -0.43 -10.46 15.18
C HIS A 289 -0.35 -10.27 13.67
N PHE A 290 -1.40 -10.70 13.00
CA PHE A 290 -1.56 -10.59 11.56
C PHE A 290 -3.01 -10.35 11.19
N HIS A 291 -3.21 -9.55 10.15
CA HIS A 291 -4.45 -9.51 9.39
C HIS A 291 -4.20 -9.21 7.92
N VAL A 292 -5.21 -9.53 7.11
CA VAL A 292 -5.36 -9.13 5.72
C VAL A 292 -6.54 -8.17 5.62
N LEU A 293 -6.35 -7.07 4.90
CA LEU A 293 -7.38 -6.08 4.65
C LEU A 293 -7.80 -6.08 3.18
N VAL A 294 -9.10 -5.97 2.94
CA VAL A 294 -9.72 -5.76 1.63
C VAL A 294 -10.52 -4.46 1.65
N ASN A 295 -10.98 -3.95 0.50
CA ASN A 295 -11.74 -2.70 0.50
C ASN A 295 -13.16 -2.89 1.05
N GLY A 296 -13.63 -1.92 1.83
CA GLY A 296 -14.99 -1.87 2.36
C GLY A 296 -15.09 -1.00 3.62
N ALA A 297 -16.16 -1.15 4.39
CA ALA A 297 -16.39 -0.47 5.67
C ALA A 297 -16.25 1.06 5.64
N TYR A 298 -16.80 1.70 4.61
CA TYR A 298 -16.88 3.15 4.50
C TYR A 298 -17.84 3.69 5.55
N ASN A 299 -17.40 4.67 6.33
CA ASN A 299 -18.24 5.31 7.34
C ASN A 299 -19.13 6.41 6.74
N SER A 300 -20.01 6.99 7.55
CA SER A 300 -20.98 8.00 7.09
C SER A 300 -20.34 9.24 6.46
N ASP A 301 -19.21 9.71 6.99
CA ASP A 301 -18.52 10.90 6.49
C ASP A 301 -17.80 10.57 5.16
N GLU A 302 -17.26 9.36 5.06
CA GLU A 302 -16.61 8.87 3.84
C GLU A 302 -17.61 8.66 2.70
N VAL A 303 -18.81 8.12 2.99
CA VAL A 303 -19.87 7.95 1.98
C VAL A 303 -20.43 9.30 1.50
N ALA A 304 -20.39 10.34 2.33
CA ALA A 304 -20.78 11.69 1.94
C ALA A 304 -19.85 12.27 0.88
N LEU A 305 -18.55 11.93 0.91
CA LEU A 305 -17.58 12.40 -0.07
C LEU A 305 -17.81 11.74 -1.44
N ALA A 306 -18.08 12.56 -2.45
CA ALA A 306 -18.41 12.13 -3.82
C ALA A 306 -17.32 11.27 -4.44
N ASP A 307 -16.03 11.59 -4.24
CA ASP A 307 -14.91 10.80 -4.77
C ASP A 307 -14.83 9.40 -4.15
N GLN A 308 -15.09 9.29 -2.85
CA GLN A 308 -15.06 8.01 -2.15
C GLN A 308 -16.30 7.16 -2.46
N ARG A 309 -17.48 7.79 -2.51
CA ARG A 309 -18.73 7.13 -2.93
C ARG A 309 -18.61 6.58 -4.35
N TYR A 310 -18.05 7.36 -5.28
CA TYR A 310 -17.77 6.88 -6.64
C TYR A 310 -16.83 5.68 -6.63
N ALA A 311 -15.69 5.74 -5.91
CA ALA A 311 -14.73 4.64 -5.85
C ALA A 311 -15.33 3.35 -5.24
N MET A 312 -16.15 3.49 -4.20
CA MET A 312 -16.91 2.40 -3.59
C MET A 312 -17.84 1.73 -4.61
N LEU A 313 -18.66 2.53 -5.31
CA LEU A 313 -19.59 2.03 -6.31
C LEU A 313 -18.86 1.36 -7.48
N HIS A 314 -17.76 1.96 -7.95
CA HIS A 314 -16.91 1.40 -8.99
C HIS A 314 -16.44 -0.01 -8.62
N LYS A 315 -15.97 -0.22 -7.38
CA LYS A 315 -15.54 -1.54 -6.89
C LYS A 315 -16.66 -2.56 -6.75
N ILE A 316 -17.84 -2.13 -6.27
CA ILE A 316 -19.03 -2.99 -6.20
C ILE A 316 -19.39 -3.48 -7.60
N PHE A 317 -19.53 -2.56 -8.56
CA PHE A 317 -19.91 -2.89 -9.93
C PHE A 317 -18.86 -3.71 -10.69
N GLN A 318 -17.56 -3.49 -10.42
CA GLN A 318 -16.51 -4.32 -10.99
C GLN A 318 -16.47 -5.74 -10.41
N GLY A 319 -17.16 -6.02 -9.31
CA GLY A 319 -17.13 -7.31 -8.63
C GLY A 319 -15.78 -7.64 -7.99
N ILE A 320 -15.00 -6.61 -7.62
CA ILE A 320 -13.64 -6.77 -7.07
C ILE A 320 -13.65 -7.58 -5.75
N HIS A 321 -14.64 -7.31 -4.88
CA HIS A 321 -14.65 -7.85 -3.52
C HIS A 321 -14.60 -9.39 -3.46
N ARG A 322 -15.22 -10.07 -4.44
CA ARG A 322 -15.20 -11.53 -4.51
C ARG A 322 -13.78 -12.06 -4.69
N GLU A 323 -13.01 -11.45 -5.60
CA GLU A 323 -11.64 -11.87 -5.87
C GLU A 323 -10.73 -11.56 -4.67
N GLU A 324 -10.85 -10.36 -4.09
CA GLU A 324 -10.09 -9.97 -2.89
C GLU A 324 -10.32 -10.93 -1.73
N THR A 325 -11.58 -11.35 -1.52
CA THR A 325 -11.95 -12.27 -0.44
C THR A 325 -11.41 -13.68 -0.63
N LEU A 326 -11.47 -14.21 -1.85
CA LEU A 326 -10.99 -15.56 -2.16
C LEU A 326 -9.46 -15.66 -2.04
N VAL A 327 -8.75 -14.70 -2.62
CA VAL A 327 -7.29 -14.61 -2.54
C VAL A 327 -6.87 -14.36 -1.09
N GLY A 328 -7.46 -13.34 -0.45
CA GLY A 328 -7.15 -12.94 0.92
C GLY A 328 -7.38 -14.06 1.92
N THR A 329 -8.45 -14.84 1.76
CA THR A 329 -8.72 -16.00 2.62
C THR A 329 -7.61 -17.05 2.53
N THR A 330 -7.22 -17.43 1.31
CA THR A 330 -6.21 -18.47 1.10
C THR A 330 -4.85 -18.01 1.60
N VAL A 331 -4.47 -16.78 1.27
CA VAL A 331 -3.20 -16.17 1.72
C VAL A 331 -3.17 -16.07 3.25
N ALA A 332 -4.26 -15.63 3.88
CA ALA A 332 -4.33 -15.52 5.32
C ALA A 332 -4.17 -16.88 6.02
N SER A 333 -4.81 -17.94 5.51
CA SER A 333 -4.67 -19.30 6.05
C SER A 333 -3.23 -19.80 5.98
N VAL A 334 -2.55 -19.62 4.84
CA VAL A 334 -1.13 -20.01 4.70
C VAL A 334 -0.25 -19.20 5.65
N PHE A 335 -0.47 -17.90 5.75
CA PHE A 335 0.32 -17.06 6.65
C PHE A 335 0.16 -17.49 8.10
N ALA A 336 -1.07 -17.74 8.55
CA ALA A 336 -1.36 -18.22 9.90
C ALA A 336 -0.68 -19.57 10.19
N GLU A 337 -0.74 -20.51 9.25
CA GLU A 337 -0.07 -21.83 9.36
C GLU A 337 1.46 -21.69 9.44
N ARG A 338 2.04 -20.82 8.61
CA ARG A 338 3.51 -20.68 8.49
C ARG A 338 4.14 -19.91 9.64
N THR A 339 3.44 -18.90 10.14
CA THR A 339 4.00 -17.97 11.13
C THR A 339 3.53 -18.25 12.55
N GLY A 340 2.37 -18.91 12.72
CA GLY A 340 1.72 -19.07 14.01
C GLY A 340 1.23 -17.76 14.63
N LEU A 341 1.19 -16.65 13.87
CA LEU A 341 0.71 -15.37 14.36
C LEU A 341 -0.79 -15.43 14.69
N PRO A 342 -1.20 -14.89 15.86
CA PRO A 342 -2.61 -14.76 16.16
C PRO A 342 -3.27 -13.74 15.23
N ALA A 343 -4.58 -13.88 15.04
CA ALA A 343 -5.36 -12.90 14.31
C ALA A 343 -5.44 -11.58 15.08
N TYR A 344 -5.33 -10.47 14.36
CA TYR A 344 -5.69 -9.17 14.93
C TYR A 344 -7.21 -9.03 15.02
N HIS A 345 -7.68 -8.50 16.14
CA HIS A 345 -9.09 -8.25 16.39
C HIS A 345 -9.34 -6.77 16.58
N TYR A 346 -10.19 -6.21 15.72
CA TYR A 346 -10.73 -4.88 15.94
C TYR A 346 -11.70 -4.89 17.12
N SER A 347 -11.77 -3.76 17.83
CA SER A 347 -12.81 -3.56 18.85
C SER A 347 -14.20 -3.63 18.21
N ALA A 348 -15.17 -4.20 18.94
CA ALA A 348 -16.52 -4.42 18.44
C ALA A 348 -17.28 -3.12 18.11
N ASP A 349 -16.85 -2.00 18.66
CA ASP A 349 -17.39 -0.65 18.43
C ASP A 349 -16.64 0.14 17.35
N SER A 350 -15.66 -0.46 16.68
CA SER A 350 -14.88 0.22 15.64
C SER A 350 -15.79 0.65 14.47
N PRO A 351 -15.88 1.97 14.16
CA PRO A 351 -16.88 2.50 13.22
C PRO A 351 -16.48 2.36 11.74
N ASN A 352 -15.28 1.83 11.49
CA ASN A 352 -14.62 1.85 10.19
C ASN A 352 -14.06 0.48 9.79
N VAL A 353 -14.69 -0.60 10.26
CA VAL A 353 -14.29 -1.97 9.92
C VAL A 353 -15.50 -2.90 9.78
N ARG A 354 -15.38 -3.92 8.94
CA ARG A 354 -16.30 -5.06 8.83
C ARG A 354 -15.51 -6.36 8.78
N GLN A 355 -15.98 -7.41 9.45
CA GLN A 355 -15.41 -8.74 9.27
C GLN A 355 -15.83 -9.30 7.90
N VAL A 356 -14.92 -9.95 7.19
CA VAL A 356 -15.21 -10.53 5.87
C VAL A 356 -15.32 -12.04 5.99
N GLY A 357 -16.54 -12.55 5.78
CA GLY A 357 -16.85 -13.97 5.93
C GLY A 357 -16.58 -14.46 7.36
N GLN A 358 -16.10 -15.71 7.47
CA GLN A 358 -15.79 -16.35 8.76
C GLN A 358 -14.28 -16.44 9.04
N ASN A 359 -13.44 -15.82 8.20
CA ASN A 359 -11.99 -15.86 8.38
C ASN A 359 -11.59 -14.85 9.46
N PRO A 360 -10.97 -15.28 10.59
CA PRO A 360 -10.62 -14.36 11.68
C PRO A 360 -9.53 -13.36 11.32
N TYR A 361 -8.79 -13.58 10.23
CA TYR A 361 -7.71 -12.71 9.78
C TYR A 361 -8.15 -11.67 8.74
N LEU A 362 -9.38 -11.75 8.22
CA LEU A 362 -9.80 -10.96 7.06
C LEU A 362 -10.80 -9.87 7.45
N TRP A 363 -10.46 -8.62 7.14
CA TRP A 363 -11.27 -7.45 7.46
C TRP A 363 -11.44 -6.54 6.25
N ALA A 364 -12.60 -5.91 6.13
CA ALA A 364 -12.88 -4.85 5.18
C ALA A 364 -12.60 -3.49 5.85
N ARG A 365 -11.84 -2.64 5.16
CA ARG A 365 -11.39 -1.32 5.61
C ARG A 365 -11.34 -0.36 4.43
N ASN A 366 -11.65 0.92 4.66
CA ASN A 366 -11.50 1.96 3.65
C ASN A 366 -10.10 2.61 3.77
N LEU A 367 -9.10 2.02 3.11
CA LEU A 367 -7.74 2.57 3.04
C LEU A 367 -7.53 3.23 1.68
N LEU A 368 -6.76 4.33 1.62
CA LEU A 368 -6.67 5.09 0.36
C LEU A 368 -6.16 4.24 -0.82
N ALA A 369 -5.12 3.43 -0.63
CA ALA A 369 -4.60 2.56 -1.68
C ALA A 369 -5.60 1.46 -2.07
N ASN A 370 -6.22 0.78 -1.09
CA ASN A 370 -7.20 -0.27 -1.38
C ASN A 370 -8.48 0.28 -2.02
N ARG A 371 -8.81 1.57 -1.82
CA ARG A 371 -9.91 2.28 -2.47
C ARG A 371 -9.58 2.70 -3.91
N LEU A 372 -8.37 3.21 -4.15
CA LEU A 372 -8.03 3.86 -5.42
C LEU A 372 -7.48 2.92 -6.48
N TYR A 373 -6.99 1.74 -6.14
CA TYR A 373 -6.53 0.79 -7.16
C TYR A 373 -7.75 0.08 -7.77
N ASP A 374 -7.95 0.24 -9.08
CA ASP A 374 -9.12 -0.24 -9.83
C ASP A 374 -8.98 -1.73 -10.24
N CYS A 375 -8.45 -2.53 -9.32
CA CYS A 375 -8.29 -3.98 -9.42
C CYS A 375 -8.32 -4.58 -8.00
N PRO A 376 -8.38 -5.92 -7.86
CA PRO A 376 -8.27 -6.59 -6.58
C PRO A 376 -7.00 -6.20 -5.82
N VAL A 377 -7.17 -5.84 -4.55
CA VAL A 377 -6.08 -5.53 -3.62
C VAL A 377 -6.20 -6.44 -2.40
N ILE A 378 -5.08 -7.05 -2.02
CA ILE A 378 -4.93 -7.59 -0.66
C ILE A 378 -3.88 -6.77 0.08
N PHE A 379 -4.25 -6.24 1.24
CA PHE A 379 -3.37 -5.51 2.14
C PHE A 379 -2.90 -6.47 3.23
N LEU A 380 -1.59 -6.64 3.39
CA LEU A 380 -1.02 -7.54 4.40
C LEU A 380 -0.33 -6.74 5.48
N GLU A 381 -0.74 -6.94 6.75
CA GLU A 381 -0.05 -6.37 7.92
C GLU A 381 0.36 -7.48 8.91
N PRO A 382 1.29 -8.37 8.53
CA PRO A 382 1.89 -9.33 9.45
C PRO A 382 3.01 -8.70 10.26
N TYR A 383 3.20 -9.27 11.45
CA TYR A 383 4.18 -8.87 12.46
C TYR A 383 3.95 -7.45 12.98
N VAL A 384 4.21 -7.27 14.26
CA VAL A 384 4.15 -5.96 14.91
C VAL A 384 5.59 -5.48 15.05
N MET A 385 5.98 -4.46 14.28
CA MET A 385 7.39 -4.10 14.15
C MET A 385 8.04 -3.62 15.46
N ASN A 386 7.23 -3.16 16.41
CA ASN A 386 7.64 -2.84 17.78
C ASN A 386 7.28 -3.94 18.79
N SER A 387 7.10 -5.19 18.36
CA SER A 387 6.93 -6.34 19.25
C SER A 387 8.27 -6.84 19.77
N ILE A 388 8.33 -7.22 21.05
CA ILE A 388 9.50 -7.93 21.61
C ILE A 388 9.79 -9.25 20.86
N HIS A 389 8.76 -9.88 20.26
CA HIS A 389 8.90 -11.15 19.55
C HIS A 389 9.52 -11.00 18.16
N ASP A 390 9.24 -9.88 17.49
CA ASP A 390 9.65 -9.65 16.10
C ASP A 390 10.91 -8.79 16.02
N TYR A 391 11.12 -7.90 16.99
CA TYR A 391 12.18 -6.89 16.95
C TYR A 391 13.58 -7.48 16.75
N ALA A 392 13.92 -8.59 17.43
CA ALA A 392 15.22 -9.23 17.26
C ALA A 392 15.45 -9.74 15.83
N ARG A 393 14.41 -10.27 15.16
CA ARG A 393 14.48 -10.71 13.76
C ARG A 393 14.60 -9.54 12.81
N ILE A 394 13.89 -8.45 13.08
CA ILE A 394 13.99 -7.20 12.30
C ILE A 394 15.41 -6.63 12.41
N GLN A 395 15.99 -6.62 13.61
CA GLN A 395 17.37 -6.16 13.84
C GLN A 395 18.42 -7.08 13.23
N ALA A 396 18.16 -8.39 13.15
CA ALA A 396 19.03 -9.34 12.47
C ALA A 396 19.14 -9.08 10.97
N GLY A 397 18.20 -8.31 10.40
CA GLY A 397 18.18 -7.94 9.00
C GLY A 397 17.79 -9.11 8.09
N ASP A 398 18.03 -8.93 6.80
CA ASP A 398 17.83 -9.98 5.82
C ASP A 398 19.02 -10.95 5.79
N TYR A 399 18.72 -12.24 5.69
CA TYR A 399 19.70 -13.31 5.60
C TYR A 399 19.08 -14.58 5.00
N GLU A 400 19.89 -15.35 4.29
CA GLU A 400 19.49 -16.62 3.70
C GLU A 400 19.49 -17.75 4.74
N GLY A 401 18.60 -18.73 4.54
CA GLY A 401 18.54 -19.93 5.38
C GLY A 401 18.04 -19.67 6.79
N MET A 402 18.54 -20.47 7.74
CA MET A 402 18.14 -20.41 9.15
C MET A 402 19.31 -19.89 9.99
N ARG A 403 19.02 -18.99 10.94
CA ARG A 403 19.98 -18.44 11.89
C ARG A 403 19.40 -18.44 13.30
N GLU A 404 20.27 -18.51 14.29
CA GLU A 404 19.85 -18.35 15.68
C GLU A 404 19.61 -16.86 15.95
N VAL A 405 18.35 -16.52 16.22
CA VAL A 405 17.92 -15.19 16.62
C VAL A 405 17.04 -15.35 17.85
N ASP A 406 17.40 -14.67 18.93
CA ASP A 406 16.70 -14.77 20.23
C ASP A 406 16.54 -16.22 20.72
N GLY A 407 17.61 -17.01 20.62
CA GLY A 407 17.66 -18.41 21.08
C GLY A 407 16.83 -19.40 20.24
N LYS A 408 16.33 -18.99 19.07
CA LYS A 408 15.54 -19.83 18.17
C LYS A 408 16.19 -19.87 16.79
N GLN A 409 16.19 -21.04 16.15
CA GLN A 409 16.57 -21.18 14.74
C GLN A 409 15.42 -20.75 13.84
N GLN A 410 15.60 -19.66 13.08
CA GLN A 410 14.53 -19.05 12.29
C GLN A 410 15.07 -18.53 10.96
N ALA A 411 14.20 -18.40 9.96
CA ALA A 411 14.50 -17.63 8.76
C ALA A 411 14.42 -16.12 9.04
N SER A 412 15.00 -15.30 8.16
CA SER A 412 14.78 -13.85 8.22
C SER A 412 13.27 -13.57 8.16
N ILE A 413 12.81 -12.58 8.91
CA ILE A 413 11.40 -12.20 8.93
C ILE A 413 10.91 -11.79 7.53
N PHE A 414 11.82 -11.28 6.69
CA PHE A 414 11.55 -10.88 5.32
C PHE A 414 11.39 -12.09 4.37
N HIS A 415 12.23 -13.11 4.49
CA HIS A 415 12.08 -14.36 3.75
C HIS A 415 10.83 -15.14 4.17
N GLU A 416 10.53 -15.20 5.47
CA GLU A 416 9.32 -15.85 5.98
C GLU A 416 8.06 -15.19 5.41
N TYR A 417 7.99 -13.86 5.44
CA TYR A 417 6.90 -13.10 4.82
C TYR A 417 6.79 -13.41 3.33
N ALA A 418 7.87 -13.18 2.56
CA ALA A 418 7.85 -13.35 1.12
C ALA A 418 7.42 -14.78 0.72
N THR A 419 7.94 -15.80 1.40
CA THR A 419 7.61 -17.20 1.09
C THR A 419 6.19 -17.58 1.49
N ALA A 420 5.68 -17.14 2.64
CA ALA A 420 4.30 -17.38 3.05
C ALA A 420 3.29 -16.73 2.08
N LEU A 421 3.57 -15.50 1.65
CA LEU A 421 2.77 -14.80 0.63
C LEU A 421 2.76 -15.54 -0.71
N VAL A 422 3.94 -15.91 -1.21
CA VAL A 422 4.09 -16.64 -2.49
C VAL A 422 3.37 -17.98 -2.45
N GLU A 423 3.50 -18.72 -1.35
CA GLU A 423 2.81 -20.00 -1.16
C GLU A 423 1.30 -19.84 -1.12
N GLY A 424 0.78 -18.82 -0.42
CA GLY A 424 -0.65 -18.51 -0.38
C GLY A 424 -1.23 -18.24 -1.77
N LEU A 425 -0.53 -17.43 -2.57
CA LEU A 425 -0.93 -17.15 -3.96
C LEU A 425 -0.85 -18.41 -4.82
N SER A 426 0.25 -19.16 -4.73
CA SER A 426 0.44 -20.42 -5.46
C SER A 426 -0.71 -21.40 -5.20
N LYS A 427 -1.05 -21.64 -3.91
CA LYS A 427 -2.17 -22.51 -3.52
C LYS A 427 -3.50 -22.01 -4.06
N HIS A 428 -3.78 -20.71 -3.96
CA HIS A 428 -5.03 -20.12 -4.44
C HIS A 428 -5.24 -20.33 -5.94
N TYR A 429 -4.26 -19.94 -6.75
CA TYR A 429 -4.37 -20.00 -8.20
C TYR A 429 -4.29 -21.44 -8.73
N ALA A 430 -3.53 -22.34 -8.08
CA ALA A 430 -3.53 -23.76 -8.42
C ALA A 430 -4.88 -24.43 -8.13
N ALA A 431 -5.55 -24.05 -7.04
CA ALA A 431 -6.85 -24.62 -6.68
C ALA A 431 -8.01 -24.11 -7.55
N THR A 432 -7.87 -22.91 -8.11
CA THR A 432 -8.96 -22.24 -8.85
C THR A 432 -8.89 -22.48 -10.37
N ARG A 433 -7.75 -22.96 -10.88
CA ARG A 433 -7.49 -23.16 -12.31
C ARG A 433 -7.16 -24.62 -12.62
N THR A 434 -7.38 -25.04 -13.86
CA THR A 434 -7.02 -26.38 -14.33
C THR A 434 -5.55 -26.39 -14.79
N PRO A 435 -4.75 -27.41 -14.43
CA PRO A 435 -3.45 -27.65 -15.06
C PRO A 435 -3.63 -28.03 -16.54
N GLN A 436 -2.64 -27.71 -17.39
CA GLN A 436 -2.62 -28.04 -18.82
C GLN A 436 -2.54 -29.55 -19.10
#